data_AF-A0A1G5CWG0-F1
#
_entry.id   AF-A0A1G5CWG0-F1
#
_cell.length_a   1.000
_cell.length_b   1.000
_cell.length_c   1.000
_cell.angle_alpha   90.00
_cell.angle_beta   90.00
_cell.angle_gamma   90.00
#
_symmetry.space_group_name_H-M   'P 1'
#
loop_
_entity.id
_entity.type
_entity.pdbx_description
1 polymer ?
#
loop_
_entity_poly.entity_id
_entity_poly.type
_entity_poly.pdbx_seq_one_letter_code
_entity_poly.pdbx_strand_id
1 'polypeptide(L)'
;MSSAPSDEGALDRHSEIMNMLGTIREAIVPAKELSASLIEEHRKDMQEAMRLKVELDSIYEAIERTKREIATLRYAGAQGQEINRVTDELGAIVSGTETATNAILAAAERIDELSGNLAARLSGGDQEFAREISDQVISIFEACNFQDITGQRISKVVNAMKFVEERVHEMIEIWGGLESFKDVETTEAARDGDDALLNGPALMTDKGITSQDAIDALFG
;
A
#
# COMPACT_ATOMS: atom_id res chain seq x y z
N MET A 1 46.44 48.13 88.65
CA MET A 1 47.12 48.11 87.34
C MET A 1 46.53 46.95 86.55
N SER A 2 45.91 47.29 85.43
CA SER A 2 45.20 46.41 84.51
C SER A 2 46.21 45.53 83.76
N SER A 3 46.01 44.20 83.74
CA SER A 3 46.56 43.37 82.66
C SER A 3 45.38 42.91 81.82
N ALA A 4 45.16 43.59 80.70
CA ALA A 4 44.26 43.11 79.67
C ALA A 4 44.70 41.67 79.28
N PRO A 5 43.75 40.72 79.12
CA PRO A 5 44.11 39.43 78.54
C PRO A 5 44.74 39.70 77.17
N SER A 6 45.90 39.10 76.92
CA SER A 6 46.73 39.34 75.75
C SER A 6 45.91 39.25 74.45
N ASP A 7 45.85 40.37 73.73
CA ASP A 7 45.23 40.56 72.41
C ASP A 7 45.72 39.52 71.38
N GLU A 8 46.94 39.03 71.58
CA GLU A 8 47.62 38.00 70.80
C GLU A 8 46.84 36.67 70.71
N GLY A 9 46.27 36.19 71.83
CA GLY A 9 45.51 34.94 71.82
C GLY A 9 44.13 35.08 71.16
N ALA A 10 43.56 36.29 71.09
CA ALA A 10 42.33 36.55 70.37
C ALA A 10 42.58 36.67 68.86
N LEU A 11 43.71 37.28 68.48
CA LEU A 11 44.19 37.35 67.09
C LEU A 11 44.52 35.96 66.53
N ASP A 12 45.16 35.09 67.32
CA ASP A 12 45.46 33.71 66.92
C ASP A 12 44.19 32.89 66.68
N ARG A 13 43.22 32.94 67.60
CA ARG A 13 41.92 32.26 67.41
C ARG A 13 41.16 32.82 66.22
N HIS A 14 41.22 34.13 65.99
CA HIS A 14 40.60 34.75 64.82
C HIS A 14 41.25 34.25 63.52
N SER A 15 42.58 34.17 63.48
CA SER A 15 43.35 33.64 62.36
C SER A 15 43.01 32.18 62.08
N GLU A 16 42.90 31.35 63.13
CA GLU A 16 42.51 29.94 63.03
C GLU A 16 41.09 29.77 62.47
N ILE A 17 40.12 30.57 62.95
CA ILE A 17 38.74 30.55 62.44
C ILE A 17 38.69 31.00 60.98
N MET A 18 39.40 32.07 60.60
CA MET A 18 39.44 32.55 59.22
C MET A 18 40.09 31.53 58.29
N ASN A 19 41.10 30.80 58.76
CA ASN A 19 41.74 29.72 58.00
C ASN A 19 40.77 28.54 57.80
N MET A 20 40.08 28.09 58.85
CA MET A 20 39.05 27.04 58.74
C MET A 20 37.89 27.44 57.82
N LEU A 21 37.44 28.71 57.88
CA LEU A 21 36.44 29.25 56.95
C LEU A 21 36.96 29.29 55.50
N GLY A 22 38.24 29.58 55.31
CA GLY A 22 38.93 29.47 54.02
C GLY A 22 38.88 28.06 53.46
N THR A 23 39.25 27.05 54.27
CA THR A 23 39.22 25.63 53.86
C THR A 23 37.80 25.15 53.55
N ILE A 24 36.80 25.56 54.34
CA ILE A 24 35.39 25.24 54.07
C ILE A 24 34.92 25.89 52.77
N ARG A 25 35.28 27.15 52.52
CA ARG A 25 34.96 27.85 51.27
C ARG A 25 35.61 27.16 50.06
N GLU A 26 36.86 26.75 50.17
CA GLU A 26 37.58 26.01 49.13
C GLU A 26 36.93 24.66 48.81
N ALA A 27 36.31 23.99 49.79
CA ALA A 27 35.57 22.74 49.57
C ALA A 27 34.16 22.95 49.00
N ILE A 28 33.47 24.04 49.39
CA ILE A 28 32.09 24.33 48.98
C ILE A 28 32.00 24.80 47.53
N VAL A 29 32.96 25.59 47.05
CA VAL A 29 32.92 26.15 45.68
C VAL A 29 32.92 25.05 44.61
N PRO A 30 33.83 24.06 44.63
CA PRO A 30 33.83 22.95 43.67
C PRO A 30 32.59 22.06 43.79
N ALA A 31 32.07 21.83 45.00
CA ALA A 31 30.84 21.06 45.21
C ALA A 31 29.62 21.75 44.58
N LYS A 32 29.57 23.09 44.63
CA LYS A 32 28.51 23.89 44.00
C LYS A 32 28.63 23.89 42.48
N GLU A 33 29.85 23.97 41.94
CA GLU A 33 30.11 23.90 40.50
C GLU A 33 29.77 22.53 39.93
N LEU A 34 30.14 21.45 40.62
CA LEU A 34 29.77 20.07 40.24
C LEU A 34 28.25 19.88 40.28
N SER A 35 27.58 20.36 41.33
CA SER A 35 26.12 20.30 41.43
C SER A 35 25.45 21.09 40.30
N ALA A 36 25.96 22.27 39.94
CA ALA A 36 25.44 23.06 38.83
C ALA A 36 25.65 22.36 37.48
N SER A 37 26.81 21.74 37.26
CA SER A 37 27.11 20.96 36.05
C SER A 37 26.18 19.75 35.90
N LEU A 38 25.95 19.00 36.98
CA LEU A 38 25.04 17.84 36.98
C LEU A 38 23.59 18.25 36.72
N ILE A 39 23.15 19.39 37.27
CA ILE A 39 21.80 19.93 37.00
C ILE A 39 21.67 20.30 35.52
N GLU A 40 22.69 20.90 34.93
CA GLU A 40 22.69 21.28 33.52
C GLU A 40 22.70 20.05 32.58
N GLU A 41 23.46 19.01 32.93
CA GLU A 41 23.47 17.72 32.23
C GLU A 41 22.09 17.05 32.30
N HIS A 42 21.51 16.92 33.50
CA HIS A 42 20.15 16.40 33.66
C HIS A 42 19.09 17.23 32.93
N ARG A 43 19.26 18.56 32.88
CA ARG A 43 18.37 19.45 32.12
C ARG A 43 18.44 19.12 30.62
N LYS A 44 19.64 18.85 30.10
CA LYS A 44 19.85 18.47 28.70
C LYS A 44 19.25 17.09 28.39
N ASP A 45 19.45 16.11 29.26
CA ASP A 45 18.88 14.77 29.12
C ASP A 45 17.35 14.82 29.12
N MET A 46 16.75 15.61 30.02
CA MET A 46 15.31 15.82 30.06
C MET A 46 14.77 16.48 28.79
N GLN A 47 15.52 17.41 28.19
CA GLN A 47 15.15 18.02 26.91
C GLN A 47 15.22 17.01 25.76
N GLU A 48 16.23 16.15 25.74
CA GLU A 48 16.37 15.09 24.74
C GLU A 48 15.27 14.03 24.88
N ALA A 49 14.97 13.59 26.11
CA ALA A 49 13.88 12.69 26.40
C ALA A 49 12.52 13.28 25.98
N MET A 50 12.30 14.58 26.22
CA MET A 50 11.07 15.26 25.80
C MET A 50 10.95 15.35 24.27
N ARG A 51 12.07 15.59 23.57
CA ARG A 51 12.11 15.57 22.11
C ARG A 51 11.80 14.17 21.56
N LEU A 52 12.43 13.14 22.10
CA LEU A 52 12.19 11.75 21.70
C LEU A 52 10.73 11.37 21.93
N LYS A 53 10.13 11.79 23.06
CA LYS A 53 8.71 11.58 23.32
C LYS A 53 7.85 12.18 22.21
N VAL A 54 8.10 13.42 21.81
CA VAL A 54 7.33 14.08 20.73
C VAL A 54 7.47 13.32 19.41
N GLU A 55 8.68 12.86 19.08
CA GLU A 55 8.91 12.05 17.87
C GLU A 55 8.16 10.70 17.94
N LEU A 56 8.12 10.07 19.12
CA LEU A 56 7.44 8.80 19.36
C LEU A 56 5.91 8.94 19.31
N ASP A 57 5.37 10.03 19.87
CA ASP A 57 3.95 10.38 19.80
C ASP A 57 3.53 10.60 18.33
N SER A 58 4.36 11.27 17.53
CA SER A 58 4.13 11.46 16.09
C SER A 58 4.11 10.14 15.30
N ILE A 59 5.03 9.23 15.60
CA ILE A 59 5.06 7.88 15.00
C ILE A 59 3.82 7.10 15.40
N TYR A 60 3.41 7.18 16.66
CA TYR A 60 2.22 6.51 17.16
C TYR A 60 0.96 7.00 16.44
N GLU A 61 0.77 8.32 16.30
CA GLU A 61 -0.33 8.89 15.53
C GLU A 61 -0.33 8.45 14.06
N ALA A 62 0.84 8.37 13.44
CA ALA A 62 0.97 7.90 12.06
C ALA A 62 0.53 6.42 11.94
N ILE A 63 0.96 5.56 12.87
CA ILE A 63 0.57 4.15 12.91
C ILE A 63 -0.95 4.02 13.10
N GLU A 64 -1.55 4.78 14.00
CA GLU A 64 -3.00 4.74 14.24
C GLU A 64 -3.80 5.20 13.01
N ARG A 65 -3.32 6.22 12.28
CA ARG A 65 -3.91 6.59 10.98
C ARG A 65 -3.82 5.46 9.96
N THR A 66 -2.64 4.87 9.78
CA THR A 66 -2.45 3.76 8.84
C THR A 66 -3.29 2.53 9.22
N LYS A 67 -3.44 2.23 10.51
CA LYS A 67 -4.33 1.16 10.98
C LYS A 67 -5.78 1.42 10.59
N ARG A 68 -6.27 2.66 10.72
CA ARG A 68 -7.63 3.04 10.25
C ARG A 68 -7.80 2.91 8.76
N GLU A 69 -6.80 3.30 7.98
CA GLU A 69 -6.82 3.14 6.53
C GLU A 69 -6.86 1.67 6.12
N ILE A 70 -6.03 0.82 6.74
CA ILE A 70 -6.03 -0.64 6.49
C ILE A 70 -7.34 -1.29 6.94
N ALA A 71 -7.87 -0.91 8.11
CA ALA A 71 -9.19 -1.37 8.56
C ALA A 71 -10.26 -1.00 7.55
N THR A 72 -10.26 0.25 7.09
CA THR A 72 -11.23 0.75 6.10
C THR A 72 -11.10 -0.01 4.78
N LEU A 73 -9.90 -0.23 4.24
CA LEU A 73 -9.69 -1.02 3.03
C LEU A 73 -10.22 -2.46 3.17
N ARG A 74 -10.02 -3.09 4.33
CA ARG A 74 -10.50 -4.45 4.61
C ARG A 74 -12.02 -4.53 4.80
N TYR A 75 -12.62 -3.58 5.51
CA TYR A 75 -14.05 -3.56 5.83
C TYR A 75 -14.91 -3.02 4.69
N ALA A 76 -14.46 -1.97 3.98
CA ALA A 76 -15.08 -1.54 2.74
C ALA A 76 -15.02 -2.65 1.67
N GLY A 77 -13.94 -3.46 1.67
CA GLY A 77 -13.80 -4.69 0.89
C GLY A 77 -14.34 -5.97 1.56
N ALA A 78 -15.14 -5.82 2.62
CA ALA A 78 -15.78 -6.81 3.50
C ALA A 78 -14.93 -7.89 4.21
N GLN A 79 -13.85 -8.41 3.62
CA GLN A 79 -12.88 -9.34 4.23
C GLN A 79 -11.74 -9.73 3.27
N GLY A 80 -11.43 -8.90 2.27
CA GLY A 80 -10.53 -9.28 1.17
C GLY A 80 -11.23 -10.10 0.06
N GLN A 81 -12.53 -10.38 0.22
CA GLN A 81 -13.31 -11.01 -0.84
C GLN A 81 -13.48 -10.10 -2.07
N GLU A 82 -13.55 -8.77 -1.87
CA GLU A 82 -13.70 -7.84 -3.00
C GLU A 82 -12.43 -7.74 -3.86
N ILE A 83 -11.22 -7.76 -3.26
CA ILE A 83 -9.95 -7.74 -4.01
C ILE A 83 -9.75 -9.05 -4.79
N ASN A 84 -10.05 -10.19 -4.17
CA ASN A 84 -10.00 -11.48 -4.84
C ASN A 84 -11.01 -11.53 -5.99
N ARG A 85 -12.23 -11.03 -5.77
CA ARG A 85 -13.24 -10.90 -6.83
C ARG A 85 -12.77 -10.04 -7.99
N VAL A 86 -12.23 -8.84 -7.73
CA VAL A 86 -11.71 -7.96 -8.79
C VAL A 86 -10.57 -8.64 -9.57
N THR A 87 -9.72 -9.39 -8.87
CA THR A 87 -8.64 -10.15 -9.50
C THR A 87 -9.16 -11.25 -10.41
N ASP A 88 -10.17 -11.99 -9.96
CA ASP A 88 -10.83 -13.04 -10.73
C ASP A 88 -11.58 -12.46 -11.94
N GLU A 89 -12.27 -11.33 -11.76
CA GLU A 89 -12.96 -10.60 -12.84
C GLU A 89 -11.97 -10.12 -13.90
N LEU A 90 -10.82 -9.54 -13.50
CA LEU A 90 -9.75 -9.15 -14.43
C LEU A 90 -9.16 -10.37 -15.17
N GLY A 91 -9.00 -11.50 -14.48
CA GLY A 91 -8.59 -12.76 -15.11
C GLY A 91 -9.59 -13.28 -16.13
N ALA A 92 -10.89 -13.21 -15.81
CA ALA A 92 -11.97 -13.58 -16.71
C ALA A 92 -12.02 -12.68 -17.96
N ILE A 93 -11.73 -11.38 -17.83
CA ILE A 93 -11.61 -10.47 -18.98
C ILE A 93 -10.48 -10.90 -19.90
N VAL A 94 -9.30 -11.22 -19.36
CA VAL A 94 -8.17 -11.68 -20.18
C VAL A 94 -8.54 -12.97 -20.91
N SER A 95 -9.06 -13.96 -20.20
CA SER A 95 -9.44 -15.24 -20.82
C SER A 95 -10.56 -15.10 -21.87
N GLY A 96 -11.58 -14.28 -21.58
CA GLY A 96 -12.67 -14.00 -22.50
C GLY A 96 -12.20 -13.28 -23.76
N THR A 97 -11.28 -12.32 -23.61
CA THR A 97 -10.71 -11.59 -24.76
C THR A 97 -9.77 -12.45 -25.60
N GLU A 98 -8.98 -13.35 -25.00
CA GLU A 98 -8.20 -14.37 -25.71
C GLU A 98 -9.10 -15.31 -26.51
N THR A 99 -10.16 -15.82 -25.88
CA THR A 99 -11.11 -16.75 -26.52
C THR A 99 -11.81 -16.09 -27.70
N ALA A 100 -12.31 -14.86 -27.52
CA ALA A 100 -12.93 -14.10 -28.59
C ALA A 100 -11.95 -13.81 -29.74
N THR A 101 -10.70 -13.46 -29.42
CA THR A 101 -9.68 -13.19 -30.44
C THR A 101 -9.35 -14.45 -31.24
N ASN A 102 -9.18 -15.59 -30.58
CA ASN A 102 -8.95 -16.88 -31.26
C ASN A 102 -10.13 -17.25 -32.18
N ALA A 103 -11.37 -16.99 -31.76
CA ALA A 103 -12.55 -17.22 -32.60
C ALA A 103 -12.57 -16.30 -33.82
N ILE A 104 -12.21 -15.01 -33.66
CA ILE A 104 -12.09 -14.05 -34.76
C ILE A 104 -11.01 -14.50 -35.75
N LEU A 105 -9.83 -14.91 -35.25
CA LEU A 105 -8.73 -15.39 -36.07
C LEU A 105 -9.11 -16.66 -36.85
N ALA A 106 -9.78 -17.62 -36.22
CA ALA A 106 -10.25 -18.82 -36.90
C ALA A 106 -11.31 -18.51 -37.98
N ALA A 107 -12.20 -17.54 -37.73
CA ALA A 107 -13.16 -17.08 -38.72
C ALA A 107 -12.44 -16.38 -39.89
N ALA A 108 -11.44 -15.56 -39.60
CA ALA A 108 -10.60 -14.87 -40.58
C ALA A 108 -9.85 -15.87 -41.48
N GLU A 109 -9.21 -16.90 -40.89
CA GLU A 109 -8.56 -18.00 -41.63
C GLU A 109 -9.54 -18.69 -42.58
N ARG A 110 -10.76 -18.99 -42.12
CA ARG A 110 -11.79 -19.62 -42.94
C ARG A 110 -12.26 -18.71 -44.08
N ILE A 111 -12.34 -17.40 -43.85
CA ILE A 111 -12.66 -16.42 -44.91
C ILE A 111 -11.56 -16.41 -45.96
N ASP A 112 -10.29 -16.40 -45.56
CA ASP A 112 -9.16 -16.40 -46.50
C ASP A 112 -9.11 -17.67 -47.36
N GLU A 113 -9.31 -18.85 -46.74
CA GLU A 113 -9.36 -20.12 -47.47
C GLU A 113 -10.49 -20.12 -48.52
N LEU A 114 -11.69 -19.64 -48.15
CA LEU A 114 -12.82 -19.53 -49.07
C LEU A 114 -12.53 -18.52 -50.18
N SER A 115 -11.92 -17.38 -49.85
CA SER A 115 -11.58 -16.34 -50.81
C SER A 115 -10.54 -16.81 -51.82
N GLY A 116 -9.49 -17.51 -51.36
CA GLY A 116 -8.49 -18.13 -52.23
C GLY A 116 -9.09 -19.16 -53.18
N ASN A 117 -10.01 -20.00 -52.69
CA ASN A 117 -10.75 -20.95 -53.52
C ASN A 117 -11.64 -20.26 -54.57
N LEU A 118 -12.28 -19.15 -54.22
CA LEU A 118 -13.06 -18.32 -55.15
C LEU A 118 -12.15 -17.68 -56.21
N ALA A 119 -11.03 -17.08 -55.80
CA ALA A 119 -10.06 -16.44 -56.69
C ALA A 119 -9.47 -17.43 -57.72
N ALA A 120 -9.34 -18.71 -57.36
CA ALA A 120 -8.88 -19.76 -58.27
C ALA A 120 -9.92 -20.19 -59.32
N ARG A 121 -11.21 -19.92 -59.08
CA ARG A 121 -12.35 -20.34 -59.94
C ARG A 121 -12.95 -19.20 -60.75
N LEU A 122 -12.77 -17.96 -60.30
CA LEU A 122 -13.26 -16.75 -60.94
C LEU A 122 -12.24 -16.18 -61.94
N SER A 123 -12.70 -15.23 -62.75
CA SER A 123 -11.87 -14.49 -63.71
C SER A 123 -12.38 -13.06 -63.88
N GLY A 124 -11.51 -12.16 -64.33
CA GLY A 124 -11.89 -10.75 -64.51
C GLY A 124 -12.09 -10.02 -63.18
N GLY A 125 -13.04 -9.07 -63.13
CA GLY A 125 -13.26 -8.22 -61.96
C GLY A 125 -13.65 -8.99 -60.68
N ASP A 126 -14.40 -10.09 -60.82
CA ASP A 126 -14.82 -10.91 -59.67
C ASP A 126 -13.63 -11.61 -58.98
N GLN A 127 -12.57 -11.92 -59.73
CA GLN A 127 -11.34 -12.47 -59.17
C GLN A 127 -10.59 -11.42 -58.33
N GLU A 128 -10.67 -10.14 -58.71
CA GLU A 128 -10.02 -9.05 -57.98
C GLU A 128 -10.73 -8.81 -56.64
N PHE A 129 -12.06 -8.84 -56.61
CA PHE A 129 -12.80 -8.77 -55.34
C PHE A 129 -12.43 -9.90 -54.37
N ALA A 130 -12.19 -11.12 -54.86
CA ALA A 130 -11.72 -12.21 -54.01
C ALA A 130 -10.30 -11.96 -53.45
N ARG A 131 -9.42 -11.27 -54.19
CA ARG A 131 -8.12 -10.85 -53.65
C ARG A 131 -8.25 -9.75 -52.61
N GLU A 132 -9.10 -8.75 -52.85
CA GLU A 132 -9.36 -7.68 -51.89
C GLU A 132 -9.92 -8.21 -50.56
N ILE A 133 -10.74 -9.27 -50.60
CA ILE A 133 -11.21 -9.95 -49.38
C ILE A 133 -10.01 -10.55 -48.62
N SER A 134 -9.11 -11.28 -49.28
CA SER A 134 -7.90 -11.83 -48.64
C SER A 134 -7.01 -10.74 -48.04
N ASP A 135 -6.81 -9.62 -48.74
CA ASP A 135 -6.06 -8.47 -48.22
C ASP A 135 -6.71 -7.89 -46.95
N GLN A 136 -8.04 -7.92 -46.88
CA GLN A 136 -8.75 -7.48 -45.69
C GLN A 136 -8.65 -8.47 -44.53
N VAL A 137 -8.55 -9.77 -44.80
CA VAL A 137 -8.23 -10.77 -43.77
C VAL A 137 -6.83 -10.53 -43.20
N ILE A 138 -5.84 -10.22 -44.04
CA ILE A 138 -4.47 -9.86 -43.58
C ILE A 138 -4.51 -8.70 -42.58
N SER A 139 -5.31 -7.67 -42.88
CA SER A 139 -5.49 -6.53 -41.99
C SER A 139 -6.11 -6.93 -40.64
N ILE A 140 -7.02 -7.91 -40.62
CA ILE A 140 -7.58 -8.47 -39.38
C ILE A 140 -6.49 -9.18 -38.56
N PHE A 141 -5.66 -10.02 -39.21
CA PHE A 141 -4.55 -10.70 -38.52
C PHE A 141 -3.60 -9.70 -37.85
N GLU A 142 -3.23 -8.63 -38.55
CA GLU A 142 -2.38 -7.58 -38.02
C GLU A 142 -3.02 -6.84 -36.83
N ALA A 143 -4.32 -6.52 -36.94
CA ALA A 143 -5.06 -5.84 -35.87
C ALA A 143 -5.19 -6.70 -34.60
N CYS A 144 -5.41 -8.01 -34.75
CA CYS A 144 -5.53 -8.95 -33.63
C CYS A 144 -4.20 -9.20 -32.91
N ASN A 145 -3.05 -8.93 -33.55
CA ASN A 145 -1.71 -9.13 -32.97
C ASN A 145 -1.44 -8.20 -31.76
N PHE A 146 -2.20 -7.11 -31.60
CA PHE A 146 -2.05 -6.19 -30.45
C PHE A 146 -2.63 -6.73 -29.12
N GLN A 147 -3.40 -7.82 -29.17
CA GLN A 147 -4.12 -8.36 -28.02
C GLN A 147 -3.18 -8.93 -26.94
N ASP A 148 -2.03 -9.50 -27.32
CA ASP A 148 -1.02 -10.05 -26.39
C ASP A 148 -0.50 -8.98 -25.40
N ILE A 149 -0.30 -7.74 -25.86
CA ILE A 149 0.14 -6.63 -24.99
C ILE A 149 -0.91 -6.29 -23.93
N THR A 150 -2.20 -6.39 -24.26
CA THR A 150 -3.29 -6.08 -23.32
C THR A 150 -3.41 -7.16 -22.24
N GLY A 151 -3.35 -8.44 -22.61
CA GLY A 151 -3.33 -9.55 -21.66
C GLY A 151 -2.16 -9.47 -20.68
N GLN A 152 -0.96 -9.14 -21.18
CA GLN A 152 0.22 -8.94 -20.35
C GLN A 152 0.09 -7.73 -19.41
N ARG A 153 -0.49 -6.61 -19.86
CA ARG A 153 -0.71 -5.43 -19.02
C ARG A 153 -1.70 -5.71 -17.90
N ILE A 154 -2.82 -6.37 -18.19
CA ILE A 154 -3.80 -6.75 -17.18
C ILE A 154 -3.17 -7.72 -16.17
N SER A 155 -2.42 -8.71 -16.65
CA SER A 155 -1.69 -9.65 -15.77
C SER A 155 -0.71 -8.93 -14.84
N LYS A 156 -0.02 -7.88 -15.30
CA LYS A 156 0.84 -7.04 -14.44
C LYS A 156 0.03 -6.31 -13.37
N VAL A 157 -1.12 -5.76 -13.72
CA VAL A 157 -2.01 -5.08 -12.75
C VAL A 157 -2.50 -6.06 -11.70
N VAL A 158 -2.95 -7.26 -12.12
CA VAL A 158 -3.37 -8.33 -11.21
C VAL A 158 -2.24 -8.71 -10.23
N ASN A 159 -1.02 -8.90 -10.73
CA ASN A 159 0.11 -9.25 -9.87
C ASN A 159 0.48 -8.12 -8.90
N ALA A 160 0.36 -6.85 -9.32
CA ALA A 160 0.57 -5.71 -8.44
C ALA A 160 -0.49 -5.65 -7.33
N MET A 161 -1.75 -5.92 -7.64
CA MET A 161 -2.83 -5.98 -6.64
C MET A 161 -2.59 -7.11 -5.63
N LYS A 162 -2.21 -8.31 -6.08
CA LYS A 162 -1.82 -9.43 -5.19
C LYS A 162 -0.65 -9.07 -4.28
N PHE A 163 0.36 -8.38 -4.81
CA PHE A 163 1.49 -7.91 -4.03
C PHE A 163 1.07 -6.93 -2.93
N VAL A 164 0.17 -5.99 -3.24
CA VAL A 164 -0.38 -5.05 -2.25
C VAL A 164 -1.17 -5.79 -1.17
N GLU A 165 -2.02 -6.75 -1.55
CA GLU A 165 -2.79 -7.56 -0.60
C GLU A 165 -1.88 -8.33 0.38
N GLU A 166 -0.81 -8.95 -0.13
CA GLU A 166 0.16 -9.67 0.68
C GLU A 166 0.85 -8.77 1.71
N ARG A 167 1.26 -7.55 1.30
CA ARG A 167 1.90 -6.59 2.22
C ARG A 167 0.92 -6.08 3.28
N VAL A 168 -0.34 -5.82 2.90
CA VAL A 168 -1.39 -5.45 3.85
C VAL A 168 -1.62 -6.59 4.86
N HIS A 169 -1.61 -7.84 4.40
CA HIS A 169 -1.74 -8.99 5.28
C HIS A 169 -0.57 -9.10 6.27
N GLU A 170 0.67 -8.94 5.81
CA GLU A 170 1.85 -8.92 6.69
C GLU A 170 1.79 -7.80 7.73
N MET A 171 1.36 -6.59 7.35
CA MET A 171 1.19 -5.48 8.29
C MET A 171 0.19 -5.81 9.40
N ILE A 172 -0.90 -6.51 9.05
CA ILE A 172 -1.89 -6.96 10.04
C ILE A 172 -1.26 -7.95 11.02
N GLU A 173 -0.49 -8.93 10.53
CA GLU A 173 0.20 -9.91 11.37
C GLU A 173 1.22 -9.25 12.32
N ILE A 174 1.99 -8.29 11.82
CA ILE A 174 2.97 -7.52 12.62
C ILE A 174 2.29 -6.84 13.83
N TRP A 175 1.05 -6.38 13.67
CA TRP A 175 0.32 -5.70 14.74
C TRP A 175 -0.49 -6.62 15.65
N GLY A 176 -0.32 -7.94 15.56
CA GLY A 176 -1.01 -8.91 16.42
C GLY A 176 -2.27 -9.51 15.80
N GLY A 177 -2.39 -9.46 14.47
CA GLY A 177 -3.47 -10.06 13.73
C GLY A 177 -4.75 -9.23 13.71
N LEU A 178 -5.83 -9.83 13.23
CA LEU A 178 -7.12 -9.17 13.01
C LEU A 178 -7.77 -8.62 14.29
N GLU A 179 -7.45 -9.20 15.46
CA GLU A 179 -7.96 -8.73 16.76
C GLU A 179 -7.58 -7.27 17.04
N SER A 180 -6.39 -6.84 16.60
CA SER A 180 -5.88 -5.48 16.80
C SER A 180 -6.63 -4.40 16.00
N PHE A 181 -7.57 -4.80 15.14
CA PHE A 181 -8.35 -3.91 14.29
C PHE A 181 -9.85 -3.90 14.60
N LYS A 182 -10.32 -4.72 15.56
CA LYS A 182 -11.76 -4.84 15.87
C LYS A 182 -12.39 -3.55 16.39
N ASP A 183 -11.61 -2.75 17.12
CA ASP A 183 -12.08 -1.51 17.74
C ASP A 183 -11.81 -0.26 16.87
N VAL A 184 -11.35 -0.45 15.64
CA VAL A 184 -11.00 0.64 14.73
C VAL A 184 -12.25 1.06 13.96
N GLU A 185 -12.74 2.28 14.21
CA GLU A 185 -13.86 2.85 13.44
C GLU A 185 -13.52 2.92 11.95
N THR A 186 -14.38 2.31 11.13
CA THR A 186 -14.25 2.28 9.67
C THR A 186 -15.17 3.30 9.03
N THR A 187 -14.75 3.84 7.89
CA THR A 187 -15.61 4.69 7.06
C THR A 187 -16.14 3.84 5.91
N GLU A 188 -17.38 3.36 6.01
CA GLU A 188 -18.02 2.69 4.89
C GLU A 188 -18.37 3.72 3.81
N ALA A 189 -17.73 3.62 2.65
CA ALA A 189 -18.18 4.30 1.45
C ALA A 189 -19.27 3.43 0.79
N ALA A 190 -20.52 3.64 1.17
CA ALA A 190 -21.64 3.00 0.48
C ALA A 190 -21.67 3.46 -0.99
N ARG A 191 -21.70 2.50 -1.92
CA ARG A 191 -21.96 2.77 -3.35
C ARG A 191 -23.45 3.08 -3.51
N ASP A 192 -23.78 4.23 -4.08
CA ASP A 192 -25.16 4.69 -4.29
C ASP A 192 -25.48 4.86 -5.78
N GLY A 193 -26.75 4.78 -6.15
CA GLY A 193 -27.24 5.00 -7.50
C GLY A 193 -26.67 4.03 -8.54
N ASP A 194 -26.22 4.56 -9.68
CA ASP A 194 -25.71 3.80 -10.81
C ASP A 194 -24.43 3.00 -10.48
N ASP A 195 -23.62 3.47 -9.52
CA ASP A 195 -22.42 2.76 -9.08
C ASP A 195 -22.73 1.43 -8.38
N ALA A 196 -23.95 1.26 -7.85
CA ALA A 196 -24.43 -0.01 -7.31
C ALA A 196 -24.90 -0.99 -8.39
N LEU A 197 -25.15 -0.52 -9.62
CA LEU A 197 -25.58 -1.35 -10.74
C LEU A 197 -24.40 -1.88 -11.57
N LEU A 198 -23.23 -1.25 -11.45
CA LEU A 198 -21.99 -1.68 -12.10
C LEU A 198 -21.45 -2.94 -11.43
N ASN A 199 -21.76 -4.09 -12.01
CA ASN A 199 -21.17 -5.37 -11.65
C ASN A 199 -20.09 -5.73 -12.66
N GLY A 200 -18.99 -6.31 -12.20
CA GLY A 200 -17.98 -6.90 -13.08
C GLY A 200 -18.52 -8.12 -13.83
N PRO A 201 -17.75 -8.64 -14.80
CA PRO A 201 -18.15 -9.81 -15.58
C PRO A 201 -18.47 -10.99 -14.67
N ALA A 202 -19.52 -11.72 -15.03
CA ALA A 202 -20.02 -12.82 -14.23
C ALA A 202 -19.02 -13.99 -14.22
N LEU A 203 -18.61 -14.43 -13.03
CA LEU A 203 -17.61 -15.50 -12.86
C LEU A 203 -18.31 -16.86 -12.84
N MET A 204 -17.71 -17.92 -13.40
CA MET A 204 -18.33 -19.27 -13.41
C MET A 204 -18.76 -19.81 -12.04
N THR A 205 -18.21 -19.27 -10.96
CA THR A 205 -18.53 -19.58 -9.57
C THR A 205 -19.73 -18.81 -9.02
N ASP A 206 -20.19 -17.76 -9.70
CA ASP A 206 -21.33 -16.95 -9.29
C ASP A 206 -22.65 -17.72 -9.45
N LYS A 207 -23.52 -17.61 -8.45
CA LYS A 207 -24.84 -18.26 -8.46
C LYS A 207 -25.79 -17.54 -9.42
N GLY A 208 -26.49 -18.31 -10.26
CA GLY A 208 -27.52 -17.78 -11.17
C GLY A 208 -27.01 -17.40 -12.56
N ILE A 209 -25.74 -17.68 -12.88
CA ILE A 209 -25.26 -17.61 -14.27
C ILE A 209 -25.87 -18.75 -15.08
N THR A 210 -26.50 -18.39 -16.20
CA THR A 210 -26.98 -19.36 -17.20
C THR A 210 -25.80 -19.81 -18.05
N SER A 211 -25.59 -21.12 -18.23
CA SER A 211 -24.51 -21.63 -19.06
C SER A 211 -24.71 -21.27 -20.54
N GLN A 212 -23.60 -21.13 -21.28
CA GLN A 212 -23.66 -20.85 -22.71
C GLN A 212 -24.49 -21.92 -23.46
N ASP A 213 -24.33 -23.19 -23.10
CA ASP A 213 -25.15 -24.28 -23.65
C ASP A 213 -26.66 -24.08 -23.43
N ALA A 214 -27.06 -23.51 -22.29
CA ALA A 214 -28.46 -23.24 -21.99
C ALA A 214 -28.99 -22.00 -22.74
N ILE A 215 -28.12 -21.04 -23.05
CA ILE A 215 -28.43 -19.90 -23.93
C ILE A 215 -28.58 -20.39 -25.37
N ASP A 216 -27.62 -21.18 -25.85
CA ASP A 216 -27.63 -21.73 -27.20
C ASP A 216 -28.85 -22.64 -27.42
N ALA A 217 -29.27 -23.41 -26.41
CA ALA A 217 -30.51 -24.20 -26.46
C ALA A 217 -31.80 -23.34 -26.50
N LEU A 218 -31.72 -22.06 -26.12
CA LEU A 218 -32.86 -21.13 -26.12
C LEU A 218 -33.02 -20.40 -27.46
N PHE A 219 -31.93 -20.24 -28.22
CA PHE A 219 -31.88 -19.45 -29.46
C PHE A 219 -31.46 -20.26 -30.71
N GLY A 220 -31.09 -21.53 -30.57
CA GLY A 220 -30.70 -22.46 -31.62
C GLY A 220 -31.82 -23.36 -32.14
#